data_AF-X1HLZ6-F1
#
_entry.id   AF-X1HLZ6-F1
#
_cell.length_a   1.000
_cell.length_b   1.000
_cell.length_c   1.000
_cell.angle_alpha   90.00
_cell.angle_beta   90.00
_cell.angle_gamma   90.00
#
_symmetry.space_group_name_H-M   'P 1'
#
loop_
_entity.id
_entity.type
_entity.pdbx_description
1 polymer ?
#
loop_
_entity_poly.entity_id
_entity_poly.type
_entity_poly.pdbx_seq_one_letter_code
_entity_poly.pdbx_strand_id
1 'polypeptide(L)'
;GAGESYFVNSVPYIRDQLLDLFAQSMVVAEFEDDIMIEEYYTSGDTSTEQIFGALPWDAQTFTPTDAYSISGVRLKLLRVGAAPGNVSVSLRDTLVGVPLAVDLAVGGVPVFGVTDGNLITDYAEGEWVDIAFNVDYAMTAGNTYGITVRVLGGNAANYVGWREDLTGTYAGGQAFDSANAGVAWVPEANTDRLFEVAGRGVTVTSAASANRWESLTEGTFLDFSNFARDWGMDRMMVSSIIMLIFLGVIALGVGLATRSNKLGGMTICLGVIFCVMSGLVSWIAIALIGAVAGLGVVYALYHKYA
;
A
#
# COMPACT_ATOMS: atom_id res chain seq x y z
N GLY A 1 -29.80 -38.03 11.18
CA GLY A 1 -28.56 -38.80 11.47
C GLY A 1 -27.57 -37.92 12.19
N ALA A 2 -26.59 -38.46 12.93
CA ALA A 2 -25.65 -37.66 13.74
C ALA A 2 -24.97 -36.50 12.99
N GLY A 3 -24.76 -36.63 11.67
CA GLY A 3 -24.23 -35.56 10.81
C GLY A 3 -25.16 -34.36 10.59
N GLU A 4 -26.48 -34.54 10.71
CA GLU A 4 -27.47 -33.47 10.51
C GLU A 4 -27.50 -32.52 11.72
N SER A 5 -27.34 -33.08 12.93
CA SER A 5 -27.16 -32.29 14.15
C SER A 5 -25.83 -31.53 14.13
N TYR A 6 -24.77 -32.15 13.60
CA TYR A 6 -23.46 -31.51 13.49
C TYR A 6 -23.47 -30.31 12.52
N PHE A 7 -24.17 -30.44 11.38
CA PHE A 7 -24.30 -29.34 10.42
C PHE A 7 -25.17 -28.19 10.96
N VAL A 8 -26.30 -28.48 11.61
CA VAL A 8 -27.17 -27.43 12.17
C VAL A 8 -26.46 -26.66 13.29
N ASN A 9 -25.62 -27.33 14.08
CA ASN A 9 -24.89 -26.70 15.17
C ASN A 9 -23.65 -25.92 14.71
N SER A 10 -23.12 -26.15 13.51
CA SER A 10 -21.95 -25.43 12.98
C SER A 10 -22.31 -24.14 12.23
N VAL A 11 -23.55 -23.99 11.74
CA VAL A 11 -24.00 -22.78 11.01
C VAL A 11 -23.91 -21.50 11.84
N PRO A 12 -24.34 -21.45 13.12
CA PRO A 12 -24.18 -20.25 13.95
C PRO A 12 -22.71 -19.89 14.16
N TYR A 13 -21.86 -20.90 14.38
CA TYR A 13 -20.42 -20.71 14.59
C TYR A 13 -19.72 -20.14 13.35
N ILE A 14 -20.09 -20.60 12.15
CA ILE A 14 -19.57 -20.06 10.90
C ILE A 14 -20.06 -18.62 10.68
N ARG A 15 -21.32 -18.32 11.01
CA ARG A 15 -21.88 -16.96 10.89
C ARG A 15 -21.15 -15.97 11.80
N ASP A 16 -20.89 -16.35 13.05
CA ASP A 16 -20.23 -15.49 14.03
C ASP A 16 -18.75 -15.32 13.68
N GLN A 17 -18.06 -16.39 13.29
CA GLN A 17 -16.66 -16.31 12.81
C GLN A 17 -16.52 -15.49 11.53
N LEU A 18 -17.47 -15.59 10.59
CA LEU A 18 -17.46 -14.77 9.39
C LEU A 18 -17.77 -13.30 9.70
N LEU A 19 -18.69 -13.01 10.62
CA LEU A 19 -18.96 -11.64 11.05
C LEU A 19 -17.77 -11.02 11.78
N ASP A 20 -17.07 -11.79 12.61
CA ASP A 20 -15.84 -11.34 13.27
C ASP A 20 -14.69 -11.18 12.27
N LEU A 21 -14.56 -12.07 11.27
CA LEU A 21 -13.59 -11.89 10.20
C LEU A 21 -13.94 -10.67 9.34
N PHE A 22 -15.22 -10.45 9.03
CA PHE A 22 -15.70 -9.31 8.25
C PHE A 22 -15.53 -8.01 9.03
N ALA A 23 -15.81 -8.02 10.33
CA ALA A 23 -15.59 -6.89 11.22
C ALA A 23 -14.10 -6.63 11.39
N GLN A 24 -13.26 -7.65 11.57
CA GLN A 24 -11.80 -7.50 11.60
C GLN A 24 -11.26 -7.01 10.25
N SER A 25 -11.80 -7.47 9.12
CA SER A 25 -11.40 -6.98 7.79
C SER A 25 -11.96 -5.59 7.46
N MET A 26 -13.08 -5.19 8.05
CA MET A 26 -13.64 -3.84 7.91
C MET A 26 -13.04 -2.85 8.93
N VAL A 27 -12.47 -3.33 10.02
CA VAL A 27 -11.72 -2.53 11.02
C VAL A 27 -10.24 -2.43 10.63
N VAL A 28 -9.70 -3.35 9.83
CA VAL A 28 -8.36 -3.26 9.23
C VAL A 28 -8.45 -2.58 7.86
N ALA A 29 -8.67 -1.26 7.88
CA ALA A 29 -8.14 -0.26 6.93
C ALA A 29 -8.88 1.09 7.08
N GLU A 30 -8.93 1.67 8.27
CA GLU A 30 -9.03 3.13 8.40
C GLU A 30 -7.65 3.71 8.76
N PHE A 31 -6.65 3.38 7.94
CA PHE A 31 -5.26 3.87 7.97
C PHE A 31 -4.71 3.58 6.56
N GLU A 32 -4.35 4.49 5.66
CA GLU A 32 -4.22 5.95 5.64
C GLU A 32 -4.52 6.42 4.19
N ASP A 33 -5.77 6.74 3.88
CA ASP A 33 -6.17 6.99 2.49
C ASP A 33 -5.92 8.42 1.99
N ASP A 34 -4.91 9.10 2.52
CA ASP A 34 -4.50 10.41 2.00
C ASP A 34 -3.01 10.70 2.25
N ILE A 35 -2.14 9.68 2.19
CA ILE A 35 -0.70 9.94 2.05
C ILE A 35 -0.44 10.36 0.61
N MET A 36 -0.33 11.66 0.40
CA MET A 36 0.24 12.26 -0.79
C MET A 36 1.78 12.20 -0.65
N ILE A 37 2.44 11.51 -1.58
CA ILE A 37 3.88 11.63 -1.79
C ILE A 37 4.07 12.76 -2.79
N GLU A 38 4.40 13.96 -2.30
CA GLU A 38 4.61 15.14 -3.16
C GLU A 38 6.09 15.35 -3.48
N GLU A 39 6.96 15.15 -2.50
CA GLU A 39 8.39 15.38 -2.62
C GLU A 39 9.17 14.08 -2.40
N TYR A 40 9.97 13.70 -3.38
CA TYR A 40 10.72 12.45 -3.32
C TYR A 40 12.00 12.50 -4.13
N TYR A 41 12.95 11.66 -3.71
CA TYR A 41 14.15 11.33 -4.45
C TYR A 41 14.47 9.84 -4.25
N THR A 42 14.16 9.03 -5.28
CA THR A 42 14.19 7.56 -5.19
C THR A 42 15.15 6.90 -6.20
N SER A 43 15.79 7.70 -7.05
CA SER A 43 16.75 7.26 -8.07
C SER A 43 18.19 7.55 -7.65
N GLY A 44 19.16 7.04 -8.42
CA GLY A 44 20.57 7.42 -8.26
C GLY A 44 21.29 6.74 -7.07
N ASP A 45 20.68 5.73 -6.46
CA ASP A 45 21.30 4.98 -5.35
C ASP A 45 22.68 4.41 -5.74
N THR A 46 23.74 5.05 -5.26
CA THR A 46 25.13 4.74 -5.63
C THR A 46 26.06 4.55 -4.44
N SER A 47 25.67 5.03 -3.25
CA SER A 47 26.51 5.01 -2.05
C SER A 47 25.67 4.94 -0.76
N THR A 48 26.31 5.11 0.38
CA THR A 48 25.68 5.17 1.70
C THR A 48 26.46 6.10 2.61
N GLU A 49 25.73 7.01 3.24
CA GLU A 49 26.26 7.82 4.33
C GLU A 49 26.07 7.13 5.67
N GLN A 50 27.08 7.19 6.54
CA GLN A 50 27.10 6.47 7.81
C GLN A 50 26.67 7.36 8.98
N ILE A 51 25.50 7.08 9.54
CA ILE A 51 24.94 7.88 10.63
C ILE A 51 25.12 7.14 11.96
N PHE A 52 25.96 7.68 12.85
CA PHE A 52 26.17 7.12 14.18
C PHE A 52 26.70 8.10 15.23
N GLY A 53 26.31 7.88 16.48
CA GLY A 53 26.82 8.62 17.62
C GLY A 53 26.10 9.96 17.80
N ALA A 54 26.59 10.74 18.77
CA ALA A 54 25.88 11.93 19.25
C ALA A 54 26.08 13.18 18.38
N LEU A 55 27.19 13.24 17.64
CA LEU A 55 27.64 14.46 16.95
C LEU A 55 27.34 14.48 15.45
N PRO A 56 27.65 13.44 14.65
CA PRO A 56 27.41 13.50 13.22
C PRO A 56 25.92 13.31 12.95
N TRP A 57 25.31 14.34 12.38
CA TRP A 57 23.93 14.33 11.93
C TRP A 57 23.92 14.62 10.44
N ASP A 58 22.99 14.00 9.74
CA ASP A 58 22.81 14.16 8.30
C ASP A 58 21.48 14.81 8.01
N ALA A 59 21.43 15.56 6.91
CA ALA A 59 20.21 16.17 6.42
C ALA A 59 20.05 16.03 4.92
N GLN A 60 18.80 15.99 4.50
CA GLN A 60 18.38 16.26 3.13
C GLN A 60 17.37 17.39 3.17
N THR A 61 17.61 18.44 2.39
CA THR A 61 16.63 19.50 2.21
C THR A 61 15.71 19.22 1.02
N PHE A 62 14.50 19.76 1.07
CA PHE A 62 13.49 19.65 0.04
C PHE A 62 12.59 20.88 0.04
N THR A 63 11.95 21.16 -1.08
CA THR A 63 11.11 22.35 -1.28
C THR A 63 9.75 21.92 -1.83
N PRO A 64 8.70 21.85 -1.00
CA PRO A 64 7.34 21.51 -1.42
C PRO A 64 6.86 22.35 -2.60
N THR A 65 6.35 21.72 -3.66
CA THR A 65 5.69 22.43 -4.76
C THR A 65 4.31 22.94 -4.37
N ASP A 66 3.58 22.18 -3.54
CA ASP A 66 2.26 22.52 -3.02
C ASP A 66 2.26 22.62 -1.49
N ALA A 67 1.16 23.16 -0.94
CA ALA A 67 0.97 23.28 0.50
C ALA A 67 0.17 22.08 1.02
N TYR A 68 0.74 21.34 1.97
CA TYR A 68 0.15 20.14 2.57
C TYR A 68 0.59 19.99 4.04
N SER A 69 0.03 19.02 4.75
CA SER A 69 0.43 18.72 6.13
C SER A 69 1.35 17.51 6.16
N ILE A 70 2.67 17.67 6.37
CA ILE A 70 3.60 16.53 6.45
C ILE A 70 3.32 15.71 7.72
N SER A 71 3.14 14.40 7.57
CA SER A 71 2.86 13.46 8.67
C SER A 71 4.00 12.46 8.91
N GLY A 72 4.97 12.39 8.01
CA GLY A 72 6.14 11.53 8.16
C GLY A 72 7.04 11.55 6.95
N VAL A 73 8.04 10.67 6.96
CA VAL A 73 8.95 10.46 5.84
C VAL A 73 9.19 8.97 5.65
N ARG A 74 9.60 8.61 4.44
CA ARG A 74 10.14 7.29 4.13
C ARG A 74 11.58 7.45 3.69
N LEU A 75 12.49 6.75 4.36
CA LEU A 75 13.92 6.86 4.09
C LEU A 75 14.45 5.53 3.61
N LYS A 76 15.36 5.53 2.64
CA LYS A 76 16.05 4.29 2.22
C LYS A 76 17.24 4.05 3.13
N LEU A 77 17.08 3.15 4.08
CA LEU A 77 18.04 2.90 5.16
C LEU A 77 18.58 1.47 5.12
N LEU A 78 19.80 1.30 5.63
CA LEU A 78 20.38 -0.02 5.89
C LEU A 78 21.03 -0.06 7.26
N ARG A 79 21.01 -1.20 7.92
CA ARG A 79 21.66 -1.44 9.20
C ARG A 79 23.03 -2.04 9.00
N VAL A 80 24.03 -1.51 9.70
CA VAL A 80 25.34 -2.14 9.84
C VAL A 80 25.59 -2.44 11.31
N GLY A 81 26.03 -3.66 11.60
CA GLY A 81 26.25 -4.15 12.97
C GLY A 81 24.98 -4.71 13.62
N ALA A 82 25.10 -5.09 14.90
CA ALA A 82 24.04 -5.78 15.61
C ALA A 82 23.05 -4.84 16.29
N ALA A 83 23.52 -3.67 16.75
CA ALA A 83 22.75 -2.77 17.59
C ALA A 83 23.06 -1.28 17.32
N PRO A 84 22.59 -0.69 16.19
CA PRO A 84 22.78 0.73 15.92
C PRO A 84 21.98 1.64 16.89
N GLY A 85 20.94 1.11 17.54
CA GLY A 85 20.04 1.88 18.42
C GLY A 85 18.90 2.55 17.67
N ASN A 86 18.25 3.52 18.31
CA ASN A 86 17.10 4.22 17.72
C ASN A 86 17.56 5.25 16.67
N VAL A 87 16.88 5.27 15.53
CA VAL A 87 16.98 6.31 14.52
C VAL A 87 15.94 7.36 14.83
N SER A 88 16.37 8.60 15.04
CA SER A 88 15.46 9.74 15.20
C SER A 88 15.51 10.62 13.95
N VAL A 89 14.34 11.00 13.46
CA VAL A 89 14.18 11.93 12.34
C VAL A 89 13.47 13.17 12.82
N SER A 90 13.95 14.36 12.47
CA SER A 90 13.33 15.64 12.81
C SER A 90 13.19 16.53 11.59
N LEU A 91 12.18 17.40 11.62
CA LEU A 91 11.97 18.41 10.58
C LEU A 91 12.55 19.76 11.02
N ARG A 92 13.19 20.49 10.10
CA ARG A 92 13.81 21.79 10.36
C ARG A 92 13.45 22.81 9.31
N ASP A 93 13.34 24.07 9.72
CA ASP A 93 13.29 25.20 8.80
C ASP A 93 14.69 25.45 8.23
N THR A 94 14.77 26.21 7.14
CA THR A 94 16.05 26.56 6.51
C THR A 94 16.23 28.07 6.38
N LEU A 95 17.49 28.50 6.38
CA LEU A 95 17.87 29.86 6.02
C LEU A 95 18.79 29.79 4.80
N VAL A 96 18.29 30.27 3.66
CA VAL A 96 19.01 30.18 2.37
C VAL A 96 19.37 28.72 2.03
N GLY A 97 18.42 27.81 2.24
CA GLY A 97 18.59 26.37 1.99
C GLY A 97 19.41 25.61 3.04
N VAL A 98 20.00 26.30 4.02
CA VAL A 98 20.78 25.64 5.10
C VAL A 98 19.86 25.34 6.29
N PRO A 99 19.81 24.10 6.82
CA PRO A 99 18.99 23.79 7.99
C PRO A 99 19.35 24.65 9.20
N LEU A 100 18.34 25.10 9.95
CA LEU A 100 18.55 25.80 11.21
C LEU A 100 18.95 24.83 12.34
N ALA A 101 19.36 25.37 13.48
CA ALA A 101 19.82 24.57 14.62
C ALA A 101 18.68 23.93 15.45
N VAL A 102 17.46 24.43 15.30
CA VAL A 102 16.29 24.06 16.12
C VAL A 102 15.29 23.29 15.27
N ASP A 103 14.74 22.22 15.83
CA ASP A 103 13.68 21.42 15.21
C ASP A 103 12.40 22.26 15.12
N LEU A 104 11.66 22.14 14.01
CA LEU A 104 10.34 22.74 13.86
C LEU A 104 9.40 22.23 14.96
N ALA A 105 8.47 23.08 15.37
CA ALA A 105 7.54 22.74 16.45
C ALA A 105 6.12 23.24 16.17
N VAL A 106 5.14 22.42 16.55
CA VAL A 106 3.71 22.77 16.54
C VAL A 106 3.25 22.93 17.97
N GLY A 107 2.80 24.12 18.34
CA GLY A 107 2.38 24.40 19.73
C GLY A 107 3.48 24.20 20.78
N GLY A 108 4.75 24.34 20.39
CA GLY A 108 5.91 24.10 21.26
C GLY A 108 6.36 22.64 21.35
N VAL A 109 5.69 21.71 20.64
CA VAL A 109 6.09 20.30 20.54
C VAL A 109 6.95 20.12 19.29
N PRO A 110 8.21 19.67 19.40
CA PRO A 110 9.05 19.38 18.24
C PRO A 110 8.43 18.32 17.32
N VAL A 111 8.62 18.49 16.01
CA VAL A 111 8.19 17.55 14.97
C VAL A 111 9.30 16.52 14.76
N PHE A 112 9.06 15.29 15.21
CA PHE A 112 10.03 14.20 15.07
C PHE A 112 9.36 12.83 14.98
N GLY A 113 10.09 11.87 14.41
CA GLY A 113 9.74 10.45 14.38
C GLY A 113 10.89 9.60 14.88
N VAL A 114 10.58 8.39 15.33
CA VAL A 114 11.59 7.43 15.84
C VAL A 114 11.27 6.04 15.31
N THR A 115 12.30 5.33 14.87
CA THR A 115 12.23 3.90 14.55
C THR A 115 13.38 3.14 15.22
N ASP A 116 13.17 1.86 15.51
CA ASP A 116 14.21 0.99 16.07
C ASP A 116 15.14 0.55 14.93
N GLY A 117 16.39 1.00 14.97
CA GLY A 117 17.39 0.66 13.95
C GLY A 117 17.68 -0.84 13.87
N ASN A 118 17.32 -1.64 14.88
CA ASN A 118 17.45 -3.10 14.85
C ASN A 118 16.45 -3.78 13.90
N LEU A 119 15.36 -3.10 13.55
CA LEU A 119 14.34 -3.60 12.62
C LEU A 119 14.71 -3.34 11.15
N ILE A 120 15.75 -2.53 10.90
CA ILE A 120 16.21 -2.20 9.55
C ILE A 120 17.05 -3.35 8.99
N THR A 121 16.84 -3.63 7.70
CA THR A 121 17.55 -4.63 6.92
C THR A 121 19.06 -4.45 6.95
N ASP A 122 19.80 -5.56 6.93
CA ASP A 122 21.25 -5.56 6.76
C ASP A 122 21.71 -5.80 5.31
N TYR A 123 20.76 -5.84 4.35
CA TYR A 123 21.10 -5.89 2.93
C TYR A 123 21.75 -4.60 2.47
N ALA A 124 22.81 -4.72 1.67
CA ALA A 124 23.59 -3.59 1.18
C ALA A 124 22.78 -2.61 0.32
N GLU A 125 21.64 -3.03 -0.25
CA GLU A 125 20.75 -2.18 -1.04
C GLU A 125 19.84 -1.29 -0.16
N GLY A 126 19.77 -1.57 1.15
CA GLY A 126 18.83 -0.96 2.08
C GLY A 126 17.37 -1.33 1.82
N GLU A 127 16.49 -0.82 2.66
CA GLU A 127 15.05 -0.89 2.48
C GLU A 127 14.41 0.48 2.75
N TRP A 128 13.20 0.68 2.23
CA TRP A 128 12.42 1.87 2.51
C TRP A 128 11.71 1.73 3.85
N VAL A 129 12.05 2.59 4.81
CA VAL A 129 11.53 2.58 6.18
C VAL A 129 10.62 3.77 6.39
N ASP A 130 9.36 3.51 6.75
CA ASP A 130 8.37 4.52 7.09
C ASP A 130 8.58 5.02 8.53
N ILE A 131 8.66 6.34 8.69
CA ILE A 131 8.89 7.02 9.97
C ILE A 131 7.83 8.10 10.14
N ALA A 132 6.79 7.79 10.90
CA ALA A 132 5.72 8.72 11.25
C ALA A 132 6.21 9.78 12.23
N PHE A 133 5.78 11.03 12.03
CA PHE A 133 6.00 12.11 12.98
C PHE A 133 4.98 12.05 14.11
N ASN A 134 5.40 12.53 15.28
CA ASN A 134 4.57 12.64 16.47
C ASN A 134 3.47 13.71 16.35
N VAL A 135 3.61 14.66 15.42
CA VAL A 135 2.64 15.69 15.10
C VAL A 135 2.81 16.10 13.64
N ASP A 136 1.70 16.34 12.95
CA ASP A 136 1.73 16.81 11.57
C ASP A 136 2.18 18.28 11.52
N TYR A 137 2.92 18.67 10.47
CA TYR A 137 3.37 20.05 10.27
C TYR A 137 2.83 20.63 8.97
N ALA A 138 2.25 21.84 9.03
CA ALA A 138 1.72 22.51 7.85
C ALA A 138 2.86 23.09 6.99
N MET A 139 3.11 22.47 5.85
CA MET A 139 4.12 22.88 4.87
C MET A 139 3.58 24.02 4.00
N THR A 140 4.44 25.01 3.78
CA THR A 140 4.18 26.10 2.83
C THR A 140 4.90 25.82 1.52
N ALA A 141 4.17 25.86 0.41
CA ALA A 141 4.72 25.73 -0.95
C ALA A 141 5.87 26.73 -1.18
N GLY A 142 6.96 26.27 -1.77
CA GLY A 142 8.13 27.07 -2.12
C GLY A 142 9.09 27.38 -0.96
N ASN A 143 8.76 27.02 0.28
CA ASN A 143 9.69 27.12 1.41
C ASN A 143 10.55 25.85 1.49
N THR A 144 11.86 25.99 1.70
CA THR A 144 12.75 24.83 1.84
C THR A 144 12.79 24.36 3.30
N TYR A 145 12.69 23.04 3.51
CA TYR A 145 12.75 22.39 4.81
C TYR A 145 13.84 21.31 4.83
N GLY A 146 14.38 21.00 6.01
CA GLY A 146 15.39 19.96 6.19
C GLY A 146 14.85 18.74 6.95
N ILE A 147 14.98 17.56 6.35
CA ILE A 147 14.85 16.27 7.04
C ILE A 147 16.19 16.00 7.70
N THR A 148 16.23 15.82 9.01
CA THR A 148 17.47 15.55 9.76
C THR A 148 17.41 14.19 10.42
N VAL A 149 18.48 13.40 10.31
CA VAL A 149 18.57 12.04 10.83
C VAL A 149 19.72 11.93 11.83
N ARG A 150 19.46 11.30 12.98
CA ARG A 150 20.44 11.10 14.04
C ARG A 150 20.30 9.72 14.71
N VAL A 151 21.43 9.10 15.04
CA VAL A 151 21.51 7.75 15.63
C VAL A 151 22.42 7.76 16.86
N LEU A 152 21.90 8.29 17.98
CA LEU A 152 22.70 8.62 19.16
C LEU A 152 23.35 7.41 19.84
N GLY A 153 22.75 6.22 19.71
CA GLY A 153 23.26 4.98 20.30
C GLY A 153 24.30 4.25 19.46
N GLY A 154 24.52 4.70 18.21
CA GLY A 154 25.40 4.05 17.26
C GLY A 154 26.88 4.30 17.50
N ASN A 155 27.72 3.52 16.83
CA ASN A 155 29.17 3.72 16.73
C ASN A 155 29.67 3.25 15.36
N ALA A 156 30.97 3.42 15.08
CA ALA A 156 31.56 3.06 13.78
C ALA A 156 31.40 1.58 13.36
N ALA A 157 31.05 0.68 14.28
CA ALA A 157 30.74 -0.72 13.98
C ALA A 157 29.24 -1.05 14.02
N ASN A 158 28.41 -0.14 14.54
CA ASN A 158 26.96 -0.30 14.70
C ASN A 158 26.26 1.01 14.32
N TYR A 159 25.86 1.15 13.06
CA TYR A 159 25.33 2.41 12.51
C TYR A 159 24.16 2.15 11.57
N VAL A 160 23.45 3.23 11.22
CA VAL A 160 22.47 3.20 10.13
C VAL A 160 23.06 3.93 8.94
N GLY A 161 23.02 3.27 7.80
CA GLY A 161 23.40 3.84 6.52
C GLY A 161 22.19 4.48 5.85
N TRP A 162 22.26 5.75 5.48
CA TRP A 162 21.25 6.38 4.62
C TRP A 162 21.74 6.29 3.18
N ARG A 163 20.98 5.61 2.32
CA ARG A 163 21.32 5.48 0.90
C ARG A 163 21.33 6.84 0.24
N GLU A 164 22.31 7.04 -0.64
CA GLU A 164 22.56 8.32 -1.29
C GLU A 164 22.95 8.17 -2.75
N ASP A 165 22.82 9.28 -3.47
CA ASP A 165 23.30 9.48 -4.82
C ASP A 165 24.46 10.48 -4.84
N LEU A 166 25.66 10.02 -5.22
CA LEU A 166 26.86 10.85 -5.35
C LEU A 166 26.93 11.70 -6.63
N THR A 167 25.85 11.73 -7.42
CA THR A 167 25.72 12.62 -8.57
C THR A 167 24.93 13.89 -8.27
N GLY A 168 24.13 13.91 -7.20
CA GLY A 168 23.44 15.11 -6.71
C GLY A 168 22.44 15.70 -7.69
N THR A 169 21.46 14.92 -8.16
CA THR A 169 20.51 15.38 -9.21
C THR A 169 19.16 15.87 -8.70
N TYR A 170 18.92 15.88 -7.39
CA TYR A 170 17.68 16.39 -6.81
C TYR A 170 17.64 17.93 -6.84
N ALA A 171 16.83 18.49 -7.72
CA ALA A 171 16.73 19.95 -7.87
C ALA A 171 15.98 20.66 -6.72
N GLY A 172 15.23 19.91 -5.90
CA GLY A 172 14.36 20.46 -4.85
C GLY A 172 15.09 20.81 -3.54
N GLY A 173 16.37 20.45 -3.43
CA GLY A 173 17.18 20.70 -2.26
C GLY A 173 18.58 20.13 -2.40
N GLN A 174 19.20 19.81 -1.26
CA GLN A 174 20.59 19.38 -1.17
C GLN A 174 20.84 18.62 0.14
N ALA A 175 21.79 17.68 0.14
CA ALA A 175 22.29 17.04 1.35
C ALA A 175 23.23 17.95 2.16
N PHE A 176 23.25 17.75 3.47
CA PHE A 176 24.14 18.41 4.41
C PHE A 176 24.65 17.46 5.47
N ASP A 177 25.88 17.66 5.91
CA ASP A 177 26.45 17.02 7.09
C ASP A 177 26.63 18.02 8.23
N SER A 178 26.54 17.54 9.47
CA SER A 178 26.84 18.33 10.67
C SER A 178 27.73 17.56 11.61
N ALA A 179 28.95 18.05 11.83
CA ALA A 179 29.89 17.47 12.79
C ALA A 179 29.63 17.88 14.27
N ASN A 180 28.60 18.68 14.53
CA ASN A 180 28.36 19.31 15.83
C ASN A 180 26.89 19.27 16.27
N ALA A 181 26.22 18.16 16.02
CA ALA A 181 24.84 17.91 16.44
C ALA A 181 23.83 18.95 15.92
N GLY A 182 23.98 19.32 14.64
CA GLY A 182 23.07 20.23 13.95
C GLY A 182 23.24 21.71 14.31
N VAL A 183 24.35 22.11 14.93
CA VAL A 183 24.64 23.53 15.23
C VAL A 183 25.12 24.27 13.98
N ALA A 184 25.94 23.61 13.15
CA ALA A 184 26.37 24.09 11.84
C ALA A 184 26.27 22.96 10.82
N TRP A 185 25.95 23.33 9.59
CA TRP A 185 25.76 22.42 8.47
C TRP A 185 26.73 22.76 7.36
N VAL A 186 27.33 21.73 6.78
CA VAL A 186 28.20 21.83 5.62
C VAL A 186 27.46 21.24 4.42
N PRO A 187 27.35 21.97 3.30
CA PRO A 187 26.64 21.50 2.12
C PRO A 187 27.44 20.41 1.38
N GLU A 188 26.76 19.35 0.96
CA GLU A 188 27.33 18.32 0.10
C GLU A 188 26.87 18.54 -1.34
N ALA A 189 27.69 19.23 -2.14
CA ALA A 189 27.27 19.80 -3.43
C ALA A 189 26.90 18.79 -4.52
N ASN A 190 27.28 17.52 -4.37
CA ASN A 190 27.03 16.48 -5.36
C ASN A 190 26.39 15.25 -4.71
N THR A 191 25.72 15.43 -3.58
CA THR A 191 25.12 14.31 -2.88
C THR A 191 23.67 14.61 -2.54
N ASP A 192 22.81 13.62 -2.76
CA ASP A 192 21.43 13.63 -2.31
C ASP A 192 21.11 12.34 -1.57
N ARG A 193 20.43 12.44 -0.43
CA ARG A 193 19.94 11.28 0.30
C ARG A 193 18.60 10.83 -0.26
N LEU A 194 18.34 9.52 -0.28
CA LEU A 194 17.10 8.97 -0.82
C LEU A 194 15.96 9.08 0.20
N PHE A 195 14.86 9.74 -0.19
CA PHE A 195 13.72 10.00 0.67
C PHE A 195 12.40 10.08 -0.10
N GLU A 196 11.29 9.91 0.63
CA GLU A 196 9.94 10.28 0.21
C GLU A 196 9.30 11.02 1.39
N VAL A 197 8.53 12.07 1.10
CA VAL A 197 7.74 12.78 2.12
C VAL A 197 6.32 12.25 2.11
N ALA A 198 5.82 11.88 3.29
CA ALA A 198 4.42 11.52 3.47
C ALA A 198 3.65 12.74 4.00
N GLY A 199 2.75 13.28 3.18
CA GLY A 199 1.86 14.37 3.55
C GLY A 199 0.39 13.96 3.55
N ARG A 200 -0.41 14.63 4.37
CA ARG A 200 -1.88 14.58 4.37
C ARG A 200 -2.41 15.91 3.85
N GLY A 201 -3.30 15.87 2.87
CA GLY A 201 -4.10 17.02 2.43
C GLY A 201 -3.61 17.71 1.16
N VAL A 202 -4.05 17.18 0.02
CA VAL A 202 -4.86 17.91 -0.97
C VAL A 202 -5.92 16.93 -1.43
N THR A 203 -7.20 17.31 -1.41
CA THR A 203 -8.31 16.46 -1.85
C THR A 203 -8.01 15.93 -3.26
N VAL A 204 -7.63 14.65 -3.38
CA VAL A 204 -7.40 14.01 -4.66
C VAL A 204 -8.72 14.10 -5.44
N THR A 205 -8.75 14.90 -6.50
CA THR A 205 -9.86 14.88 -7.46
C THR A 205 -9.85 13.54 -8.18
N SER A 206 -10.53 12.55 -7.59
CA SER A 206 -11.12 11.27 -8.04
C SER A 206 -10.56 10.45 -9.22
N ALA A 207 -9.57 10.91 -9.98
CA ALA A 207 -8.99 10.22 -11.13
C ALA A 207 -7.76 9.37 -10.74
N ALA A 208 -6.99 9.79 -9.73
CA ALA A 208 -5.83 9.02 -9.25
C ALA A 208 -6.24 7.83 -8.35
N SER A 209 -7.38 7.90 -7.66
CA SER A 209 -7.89 6.81 -6.82
C SER A 209 -8.39 5.60 -7.61
N ALA A 210 -8.77 5.77 -8.89
CA ALA A 210 -9.20 4.67 -9.75
C ALA A 210 -8.06 3.68 -10.08
N ASN A 211 -6.80 4.17 -10.15
CA ASN A 211 -5.64 3.34 -10.46
C ASN A 211 -5.07 2.63 -9.22
N ARG A 212 -5.37 3.10 -8.00
CA ARG A 212 -4.79 2.57 -6.75
C ARG A 212 -5.42 1.24 -6.31
N TRP A 213 -6.70 1.03 -6.61
CA TRP A 213 -7.37 -0.26 -6.36
C TRP A 213 -6.78 -1.40 -7.19
N GLU A 214 -6.33 -1.14 -8.43
CA GLU A 214 -5.65 -2.16 -9.25
C GLU A 214 -4.31 -2.57 -8.60
N SER A 215 -3.53 -1.61 -8.11
CA SER A 215 -2.23 -1.84 -7.45
C SER A 215 -2.35 -2.58 -6.11
N LEU A 216 -3.38 -2.31 -5.31
CA LEU A 216 -3.58 -2.98 -4.01
C LEU A 216 -4.04 -4.43 -4.17
N THR A 217 -4.71 -4.76 -5.27
CA THR A 217 -5.07 -6.14 -5.57
C THR A 217 -3.92 -6.92 -6.18
N GLU A 218 -2.95 -6.28 -6.82
CA GLU A 218 -1.81 -6.91 -7.51
C GLU A 218 -0.94 -7.75 -6.55
N GLY A 219 -0.79 -9.04 -6.81
CA GLY A 219 -0.07 -9.99 -5.95
C GLY A 219 -0.85 -10.57 -4.75
N THR A 220 -2.08 -10.13 -4.49
CA THR A 220 -2.95 -10.75 -3.46
C THR A 220 -3.71 -11.97 -4.02
N PHE A 221 -4.35 -12.79 -3.17
CA PHE A 221 -5.24 -13.87 -3.63
C PHE A 221 -6.50 -13.35 -4.36
N LEU A 222 -6.74 -12.04 -4.31
CA LEU A 222 -7.79 -11.32 -5.05
C LEU A 222 -7.23 -10.70 -6.34
N ASP A 223 -5.94 -10.86 -6.63
CA ASP A 223 -5.33 -10.48 -7.90
C ASP A 223 -5.74 -11.42 -9.03
N PHE A 224 -6.78 -11.03 -9.77
CA PHE A 224 -7.17 -11.77 -10.96
C PHE A 224 -6.40 -11.34 -12.22
N SER A 225 -5.48 -10.37 -12.13
CA SER A 225 -4.68 -9.88 -13.25
C SER A 225 -3.72 -10.96 -13.74
N ASN A 226 -3.04 -11.62 -12.79
CA ASN A 226 -2.15 -12.74 -13.09
C ASN A 226 -2.93 -13.96 -13.59
N PHE A 227 -4.10 -14.26 -13.01
CA PHE A 227 -4.99 -15.32 -13.50
C PHE A 227 -5.47 -15.05 -14.95
N ALA A 228 -5.85 -13.81 -15.26
CA ALA A 228 -6.24 -13.41 -16.61
C ALA A 228 -5.08 -13.59 -17.60
N ARG A 229 -3.89 -13.10 -17.24
CA ARG A 229 -2.69 -13.15 -18.08
C ARG A 229 -2.22 -14.59 -18.32
N ASP A 230 -2.17 -15.42 -17.29
CA ASP A 230 -1.66 -16.79 -17.37
C ASP A 230 -2.56 -17.70 -18.23
N TRP A 231 -3.85 -17.34 -18.33
CA TRP A 231 -4.82 -18.05 -19.15
C TRP A 231 -5.09 -17.38 -20.51
N GLY A 232 -4.36 -16.30 -20.84
CA GLY A 232 -4.56 -15.55 -22.08
C GLY A 232 -5.98 -14.97 -22.20
N MET A 233 -6.59 -14.63 -21.08
CA MET A 233 -7.95 -14.13 -20.98
C MET A 233 -7.95 -12.61 -20.82
N ASP A 234 -8.84 -11.94 -21.55
CA ASP A 234 -9.08 -10.52 -21.33
C ASP A 234 -9.79 -10.29 -19.98
N ARG A 235 -9.51 -9.16 -19.33
CA ARG A 235 -10.10 -8.76 -18.05
C ARG A 235 -11.63 -8.87 -18.03
N MET A 236 -12.30 -8.57 -19.15
CA MET A 236 -13.75 -8.71 -19.28
C MET A 236 -14.21 -10.17 -19.16
N MET A 237 -13.44 -11.13 -19.69
CA MET A 237 -13.78 -12.55 -19.59
C MET A 237 -13.66 -13.07 -18.16
N VAL A 238 -12.63 -12.64 -17.43
CA VAL A 238 -12.46 -13.05 -16.03
C VAL A 238 -13.60 -12.52 -15.17
N SER A 239 -14.01 -11.26 -15.38
CA SER A 239 -15.20 -10.71 -14.73
C SER A 239 -16.47 -11.51 -15.07
N SER A 240 -16.66 -11.93 -16.33
CA SER A 240 -17.79 -12.79 -16.72
C SER A 240 -17.82 -14.11 -15.95
N ILE A 241 -16.65 -14.76 -15.80
CA ILE A 241 -16.54 -16.05 -15.11
C ILE A 241 -16.87 -15.90 -13.62
N ILE A 242 -16.31 -14.88 -12.96
CA ILE A 242 -16.58 -14.61 -11.54
C ILE A 242 -18.09 -14.38 -11.32
N MET A 243 -18.74 -13.62 -12.18
CA MET A 243 -20.18 -13.38 -12.10
C MET A 243 -21.02 -14.66 -12.31
N LEU A 244 -20.61 -15.53 -13.24
CA LEU A 244 -21.28 -16.82 -13.44
C LEU A 244 -21.13 -17.75 -12.24
N ILE A 245 -19.97 -17.76 -11.59
CA ILE A 245 -19.74 -18.54 -10.37
C ILE A 245 -20.64 -18.01 -9.24
N PHE A 246 -20.70 -16.69 -9.04
CA PHE A 246 -21.58 -16.07 -8.06
C PHE A 246 -23.06 -16.40 -8.29
N LEU A 247 -23.53 -16.30 -9.53
CA LEU A 247 -24.91 -16.68 -9.90
C LEU A 247 -25.19 -18.16 -9.64
N GLY A 248 -24.21 -19.04 -9.90
CA GLY A 248 -24.31 -20.47 -9.59
C GLY A 248 -24.47 -20.72 -8.09
N VAL A 249 -23.68 -20.04 -7.25
CA VAL A 249 -23.78 -20.15 -5.78
C VAL A 249 -25.12 -19.62 -5.27
N ILE A 250 -25.59 -18.47 -5.79
CA ILE A 250 -26.90 -17.91 -5.44
C ILE A 250 -28.02 -18.88 -5.82
N ALA A 251 -27.98 -19.43 -7.03
CA ALA A 251 -28.97 -20.38 -7.49
C ALA A 251 -28.99 -21.69 -6.69
N LEU A 252 -27.81 -22.18 -6.28
CA LEU A 252 -27.70 -23.31 -5.37
C LEU A 252 -28.36 -22.98 -4.02
N GLY A 253 -28.08 -21.81 -3.46
CA GLY A 253 -28.69 -21.32 -2.22
C GLY A 253 -30.22 -21.25 -2.31
N VAL A 254 -30.75 -20.68 -3.40
CA VAL A 254 -32.20 -20.62 -3.66
C VAL A 254 -32.79 -22.02 -3.83
N GLY A 255 -32.11 -22.91 -4.55
CA GLY A 255 -32.56 -24.29 -4.74
C GLY A 255 -32.65 -25.06 -3.42
N LEU A 256 -31.64 -24.92 -2.55
CA LEU A 256 -31.60 -25.52 -1.22
C LEU A 256 -32.69 -24.94 -0.30
N ALA A 257 -32.84 -23.62 -0.29
CA ALA A 257 -33.85 -22.93 0.54
C ALA A 257 -35.29 -23.29 0.15
N THR A 258 -35.56 -23.44 -1.15
CA THR A 258 -36.91 -23.73 -1.69
C THR A 258 -37.19 -25.24 -1.84
N ARG A 259 -36.17 -26.09 -1.63
CA ARG A 259 -36.18 -27.52 -2.00
C ARG A 259 -36.66 -27.76 -3.43
N SER A 260 -36.38 -26.82 -4.33
CA SER A 260 -36.88 -26.82 -5.70
C SER A 260 -35.78 -26.46 -6.68
N ASN A 261 -35.35 -27.46 -7.44
CA ASN A 261 -34.38 -27.29 -8.51
C ASN A 261 -34.91 -26.38 -9.63
N LYS A 262 -36.24 -26.22 -9.73
CA LYS A 262 -36.89 -25.33 -10.72
C LYS A 262 -36.65 -23.86 -10.40
N LEU A 263 -36.72 -23.47 -9.12
CA LEU A 263 -36.52 -22.07 -8.69
C LEU A 263 -35.03 -21.67 -8.75
N GLY A 264 -34.12 -22.58 -8.41
CA GLY A 264 -32.68 -22.40 -8.64
C GLY A 264 -32.37 -22.19 -10.12
N GLY A 265 -32.92 -23.04 -11.00
CA GLY A 265 -32.77 -22.91 -12.46
C GLY A 265 -33.30 -21.59 -13.01
N MET A 266 -34.47 -21.13 -12.56
CA MET A 266 -35.02 -19.82 -12.98
C MET A 266 -34.13 -18.64 -12.57
N THR A 267 -33.49 -18.74 -11.40
CA THR A 267 -32.58 -17.70 -10.89
C THR A 267 -31.33 -17.59 -11.76
N ILE A 268 -30.77 -18.72 -12.22
CA ILE A 268 -29.64 -18.74 -13.18
C ILE A 268 -30.06 -18.10 -14.50
N CYS A 269 -31.22 -18.48 -15.06
CA CYS A 269 -31.69 -17.94 -16.33
C CYS A 269 -31.86 -16.41 -16.29
N LEU A 270 -32.44 -15.87 -15.21
CA LEU A 270 -32.60 -14.43 -15.03
C LEU A 270 -31.26 -13.72 -14.83
N GLY A 271 -30.35 -14.31 -14.05
CA GLY A 271 -29.01 -13.77 -13.84
C GLY A 271 -28.19 -13.71 -15.13
N VAL A 272 -28.23 -14.76 -15.95
CA VAL A 272 -27.53 -14.80 -17.25
C VAL A 272 -28.07 -13.73 -18.20
N ILE A 273 -29.39 -13.54 -18.25
CA ILE A 273 -30.02 -12.48 -19.07
C ILE A 273 -29.52 -11.10 -18.63
N PHE A 274 -29.43 -10.85 -17.33
CA PHE A 274 -28.94 -9.57 -16.80
C PHE A 274 -27.46 -9.35 -17.15
N CYS A 275 -26.61 -10.37 -17.03
CA CYS A 275 -25.20 -10.29 -17.39
C CYS A 275 -24.97 -10.06 -18.90
N VAL A 276 -25.81 -10.63 -19.76
CA VAL A 276 -25.76 -10.38 -21.20
C VAL A 276 -26.19 -8.94 -21.52
N MET A 277 -27.25 -8.44 -20.88
CA MET A 277 -27.73 -7.08 -21.11
C MET A 277 -26.78 -6.00 -20.59
N SER A 278 -25.98 -6.28 -19.57
CA SER A 278 -24.99 -5.34 -19.03
C SER A 278 -23.66 -5.32 -19.79
N GLY A 279 -23.51 -6.09 -20.89
CA GLY A 279 -22.25 -6.17 -21.65
C GLY A 279 -21.11 -6.87 -20.92
N LEU A 280 -21.42 -7.60 -19.84
CA LEU A 280 -20.43 -8.24 -18.95
C LEU A 280 -20.06 -9.66 -19.38
N VAL A 281 -20.58 -10.17 -20.50
CA VAL A 281 -20.36 -11.55 -20.96
C VAL A 281 -19.81 -11.55 -22.37
N SER A 282 -18.59 -12.08 -22.56
CA SER A 282 -18.03 -12.23 -23.90
C SER A 282 -18.85 -13.22 -24.74
N TRP A 283 -18.85 -13.06 -26.06
CA TRP A 283 -19.56 -13.94 -27.00
C TRP A 283 -19.21 -15.43 -26.83
N ILE A 284 -18.01 -15.74 -26.34
CA ILE A 284 -17.57 -17.12 -26.06
C ILE A 284 -18.32 -17.70 -24.85
N ALA A 285 -18.53 -16.91 -23.80
CA ALA A 285 -19.29 -17.36 -22.63
C ALA A 285 -20.78 -17.57 -22.97
N ILE A 286 -21.36 -16.74 -23.85
CA ILE A 286 -22.71 -16.95 -24.39
C ILE A 286 -22.77 -18.29 -25.16
N ALA A 287 -21.77 -18.59 -26.00
CA ALA A 287 -21.73 -19.83 -26.77
C ALA A 287 -21.61 -21.07 -25.87
N LEU A 288 -20.80 -21.02 -24.80
CA LEU A 288 -20.65 -22.11 -23.83
C LEU A 288 -21.95 -22.35 -23.03
N ILE A 289 -22.61 -21.29 -22.58
CA ILE A 289 -23.90 -21.40 -21.89
C ILE A 289 -24.95 -22.01 -22.83
N GLY A 290 -24.98 -21.59 -24.10
CA GLY A 290 -25.84 -22.17 -25.13
C GLY A 290 -25.59 -23.67 -25.34
N ALA A 291 -24.33 -24.09 -25.37
CA ALA A 291 -23.96 -25.50 -25.54
C ALA A 291 -24.38 -26.37 -24.34
N VAL A 292 -24.16 -25.90 -23.12
CA VAL A 292 -24.56 -26.62 -21.89
C VAL A 292 -26.08 -26.70 -21.76
N ALA A 293 -26.79 -25.61 -22.04
CA ALA A 293 -28.26 -25.61 -22.07
C ALA A 293 -28.80 -26.59 -23.12
N GLY A 294 -28.18 -26.63 -24.31
CA GLY A 294 -28.50 -27.59 -25.36
C GLY A 294 -28.34 -29.04 -24.90
N LEU A 295 -27.23 -29.38 -24.24
CA LEU A 295 -27.00 -30.71 -23.68
C LEU A 295 -28.02 -31.07 -22.58
N GLY A 296 -28.38 -30.12 -21.73
CA GLY A 296 -29.41 -30.31 -20.71
C GLY A 296 -30.79 -30.62 -21.30
N VAL A 297 -31.17 -29.95 -22.39
CA VAL A 297 -32.42 -30.23 -23.12
C VAL A 297 -32.38 -31.62 -23.77
N VAL A 298 -31.26 -31.97 -24.43
CA VAL A 298 -31.09 -33.30 -25.04
C VAL A 298 -31.19 -34.40 -23.99
N TYR A 299 -30.54 -34.24 -22.84
CA TYR A 299 -30.59 -35.18 -21.73
C TYR A 299 -32.01 -35.33 -21.15
N ALA A 300 -32.72 -34.22 -20.95
CA ALA A 300 -34.09 -34.24 -20.46
C ALA A 300 -35.06 -34.90 -21.45
N LEU A 301 -34.88 -34.67 -22.76
CA LEU A 301 -35.65 -35.33 -23.81
C LEU A 301 -35.33 -36.82 -23.87
N TYR A 302 -34.05 -37.21 -23.81
CA TYR A 302 -33.64 -38.62 -23.79
C TYR A 302 -34.35 -39.40 -22.67
N HIS A 303 -34.35 -38.89 -21.44
CA HIS A 303 -35.01 -39.56 -20.31
C HIS A 303 -36.54 -39.54 -20.35
N LYS A 304 -37.15 -38.62 -21.12
CA LYS A 304 -38.61 -38.58 -21.27
C LYS A 304 -39.12 -39.56 -22.32
N TYR A 305 -38.29 -39.92 -23.29
CA TYR A 305 -38.69 -40.70 -24.46
C TYR A 305 -37.98 -42.06 -24.61
N ALA A 306 -36.97 -42.35 -23.78
CA ALA A 306 -36.38 -43.69 -23.60
C ALA A 306 -37.07 -44.43 -22.44
#